data_AF-A0A0D2KSS3-F1
#
_entry.id   AF-A0A0D2KSS3-F1
#
_cell.length_a   1.000
_cell.length_b   1.000
_cell.length_c   1.000
_cell.angle_alpha   90.00
_cell.angle_beta   90.00
_cell.angle_gamma   90.00
#
_symmetry.space_group_name_H-M   'P 1'
#
loop_
_entity.id
_entity.type
_entity.pdbx_description
1 polymer ?
#
loop_
_entity_poly.entity_id
_entity_poly.type
_entity_poly.pdbx_seq_one_letter_code
_entity_poly.pdbx_strand_id
1 'polypeptide(L)'
;MASGYLRVDGDKVVDGNGQRVVLRGAAIGGWMNMENFITGYPGHEFQHRASMRKVLGDEKAEYFFDKWLEYHFTEADARFFASLKLNCIRLPFNYRHLEDDMNPRVLKEAGFKHLDRVIDLCAKHQIYTILDMHTAPGGQNPDWHSDNPTNYSAFWDYKDHQDRTIWLWQEIAKRYRDNTWVAGYNPINEPCDPEHIRLPAFYKRIEAAIRAVDTHHILWLDGNTFSMEWKGFDEVLPNCVYALHDYSMMGFPTGDRFKGTEDQNSKLERQFLRKAEFMLEHKCPIWNGEFGPVYADPAEDEDAEAINQDRYNMLGQQLKIYDKHKISWSIWLYKDIGVQGMMHTSRDSKWNRTIQPFLDKKKRYRLDAWGVHHSPEAEAALNPLVEWIDKICPTAKDAYPGPWQTERHVMRAVIQTWLSAQFSDEFAKQFEGMDFQELDELAHSFHFDECVQREGLNKILSEHAPQ
;
A
#
# COMPACT_ATOMS: atom_id res chain seq x y z
N MET A 1 26.10 -6.74 12.05
CA MET A 1 25.28 -6.91 10.83
C MET A 1 24.42 -8.13 11.05
N ALA A 2 23.11 -8.02 10.83
CA ALA A 2 22.22 -9.17 10.93
C ALA A 2 22.66 -10.25 9.94
N SER A 3 22.65 -11.51 10.36
CA SER A 3 23.08 -12.64 9.51
C SER A 3 22.07 -13.78 9.54
N GLY A 4 21.80 -14.39 8.38
CA GLY A 4 20.86 -15.50 8.26
C GLY A 4 19.40 -15.06 8.21
N TYR A 5 18.49 -16.05 8.24
CA TYR A 5 17.05 -15.81 8.24
C TYR A 5 16.60 -15.07 9.50
N LEU A 6 15.70 -14.11 9.31
CA LEU A 6 14.95 -13.52 10.42
C LEU A 6 13.92 -14.54 10.93
N ARG A 7 13.71 -14.57 12.24
CA ARG A 7 12.68 -15.40 12.87
C ARG A 7 12.03 -14.70 14.05
N VAL A 8 10.85 -15.17 14.42
CA VAL A 8 10.14 -14.75 15.64
C VAL A 8 10.72 -15.49 16.86
N ASP A 9 11.00 -14.75 17.94
CA ASP A 9 11.43 -15.29 19.23
C ASP A 9 10.70 -14.52 20.36
N GLY A 10 9.55 -15.04 20.79
CA GLY A 10 8.65 -14.32 21.71
C GLY A 10 8.05 -13.08 21.04
N ASP A 11 8.23 -11.91 21.66
CA ASP A 11 7.68 -10.63 21.21
C ASP A 11 8.63 -9.84 20.27
N LYS A 12 9.70 -10.46 19.80
CA LYS A 12 10.73 -9.83 18.96
C LYS A 12 11.00 -10.64 17.69
N VAL A 13 11.47 -9.93 16.67
CA VAL A 13 12.16 -10.51 15.51
C VAL A 13 13.65 -10.56 15.82
N VAL A 14 14.31 -11.67 15.51
CA VAL A 14 15.76 -11.86 15.70
C VAL A 14 16.44 -12.38 14.44
N ASP A 15 17.73 -12.09 14.30
CA ASP A 15 18.58 -12.67 13.27
C ASP A 15 19.05 -14.10 13.62
N GLY A 16 19.87 -14.71 12.76
CA GLY A 16 20.45 -16.04 12.98
C GLY A 16 21.36 -16.16 14.21
N ASN A 17 21.84 -15.04 14.76
CA ASN A 17 22.61 -14.98 16.00
C ASN A 17 21.73 -14.75 17.24
N GLY A 18 20.41 -14.60 17.08
CA GLY A 18 19.48 -14.28 18.16
C GLY A 18 19.49 -12.80 18.56
N GLN A 19 20.12 -11.91 17.78
CA GLN A 19 20.08 -10.47 18.02
C GLN A 19 18.78 -9.88 17.52
N ARG A 20 18.16 -9.00 18.31
CA ARG A 20 16.91 -8.33 17.93
C ARG A 20 17.13 -7.50 16.66
N VAL A 21 16.21 -7.64 15.72
CA VAL A 21 16.11 -6.82 14.52
C VAL A 21 14.80 -6.03 14.56
N VAL A 22 14.89 -4.73 14.32
CA VAL A 22 13.73 -3.86 14.11
C VAL A 22 13.79 -3.36 12.68
N LEU A 23 12.75 -3.64 11.90
CA LEU A 23 12.68 -3.24 10.50
C LEU A 23 12.03 -1.85 10.42
N ARG A 24 12.71 -0.94 9.72
CA ARG A 24 12.34 0.46 9.55
C ARG A 24 12.47 0.79 8.08
N GLY A 25 11.39 1.23 7.44
CA GLY A 25 11.47 1.56 6.03
C GLY A 25 10.20 1.96 5.34
N ALA A 26 10.08 1.70 4.04
CA ALA A 26 8.97 2.17 3.21
C ALA A 26 8.47 1.08 2.27
N ALA A 27 7.25 1.27 1.77
CA ALA A 27 6.70 0.44 0.70
C ALA A 27 6.92 1.09 -0.68
N ILE A 28 7.19 0.28 -1.70
CA ILE A 28 7.22 0.74 -3.10
C ILE A 28 5.81 0.63 -3.71
N GLY A 29 4.88 1.46 -3.20
CA GLY A 29 3.57 1.64 -3.85
C GLY A 29 3.72 2.31 -5.24
N GLY A 30 2.73 2.11 -6.12
CA GLY A 30 2.74 2.69 -7.47
C GLY A 30 3.63 1.96 -8.48
N TRP A 31 4.16 0.79 -8.11
CA TRP A 31 5.13 0.02 -8.89
C TRP A 31 4.50 -1.27 -9.47
N MET A 32 4.74 -2.42 -8.84
CA MET A 32 4.12 -3.70 -9.22
C MET A 32 2.70 -3.86 -8.66
N ASN A 33 2.29 -3.00 -7.74
CA ASN A 33 0.88 -2.71 -7.47
C ASN A 33 0.70 -1.21 -7.67
N MET A 34 -0.04 -0.82 -8.72
CA MET A 34 -0.27 0.58 -9.00
C MET A 34 -1.51 1.06 -8.23
N GLU A 35 -1.49 2.32 -7.80
CA GLU A 35 -2.67 2.96 -7.21
C GLU A 35 -2.93 4.33 -7.82
N ASN A 36 -4.22 4.65 -7.89
CA ASN A 36 -4.75 5.80 -8.61
C ASN A 36 -4.22 7.14 -8.08
N PHE A 37 -4.11 7.31 -6.76
CA PHE A 37 -3.59 8.55 -6.18
C PHE A 37 -2.05 8.64 -6.25
N ILE A 38 -1.36 7.49 -6.27
CA ILE A 38 0.11 7.44 -6.31
C ILE A 38 0.63 7.86 -7.67
N THR A 39 -0.06 7.43 -8.74
CA THR A 39 0.42 7.55 -10.12
C THR A 39 -0.51 8.37 -11.01
N GLY A 40 -1.72 8.70 -10.55
CA GLY A 40 -2.60 9.70 -11.15
C GLY A 40 -3.72 9.19 -12.05
N TYR A 41 -3.72 7.92 -12.44
CA TYR A 41 -4.82 7.33 -13.23
C TYR A 41 -6.13 7.24 -12.42
N PRO A 42 -7.32 7.17 -13.03
CA PRO A 42 -8.59 6.93 -12.33
C PRO A 42 -8.95 5.44 -12.25
N GLY A 43 -9.73 5.04 -11.24
CA GLY A 43 -10.24 3.67 -11.15
C GLY A 43 -9.17 2.67 -10.68
N HIS A 44 -9.05 1.54 -11.37
CA HIS A 44 -8.28 0.37 -10.95
C HIS A 44 -7.12 0.08 -11.91
N GLU A 45 -6.07 -0.58 -11.41
CA GLU A 45 -4.84 -0.83 -12.18
C GLU A 45 -5.13 -1.62 -13.46
N PHE A 46 -5.95 -2.69 -13.40
CA PHE A 46 -6.23 -3.48 -14.60
C PHE A 46 -6.95 -2.65 -15.68
N GLN A 47 -7.80 -1.70 -15.28
CA GLN A 47 -8.51 -0.79 -16.20
C GLN A 47 -7.53 0.20 -16.82
N HIS A 48 -6.65 0.79 -16.00
CA HIS A 48 -5.59 1.67 -16.47
C HIS A 48 -4.70 0.98 -17.50
N ARG A 49 -4.20 -0.23 -17.19
CA ARG A 49 -3.37 -1.01 -18.12
C ARG A 49 -4.12 -1.36 -19.41
N ALA A 50 -5.40 -1.72 -19.32
CA ALA A 50 -6.22 -2.04 -20.49
C ALA A 50 -6.46 -0.81 -21.38
N SER A 51 -6.81 0.34 -20.80
CA SER A 51 -7.00 1.60 -21.54
C SER A 51 -5.70 2.10 -22.16
N MET A 52 -4.56 1.98 -21.47
CA MET A 52 -3.24 2.29 -22.03
C MET A 52 -2.91 1.40 -23.24
N ARG A 53 -3.13 0.07 -23.15
CA ARG A 53 -2.96 -0.84 -24.30
C ARG A 53 -3.88 -0.48 -25.46
N LYS A 54 -5.13 -0.12 -25.19
CA LYS A 54 -6.10 0.30 -26.21
C LYS A 54 -5.64 1.54 -26.98
N VAL A 55 -5.03 2.51 -26.29
CA VAL A 55 -4.59 3.78 -26.91
C VAL A 55 -3.21 3.66 -27.56
N LEU A 56 -2.26 3.00 -26.91
CA LEU A 56 -0.86 2.92 -27.36
C LEU A 56 -0.60 1.75 -28.32
N GLY A 57 -1.42 0.71 -28.27
CA GLY A 57 -1.11 -0.61 -28.83
C GLY A 57 -0.22 -1.44 -27.89
N ASP A 58 -0.21 -2.76 -28.10
CA ASP A 58 0.43 -3.71 -27.18
C ASP A 58 1.94 -3.47 -27.03
N GLU A 59 2.67 -3.24 -28.13
CA GLU A 59 4.13 -3.07 -28.12
C GLU A 59 4.57 -1.86 -27.29
N LYS A 60 3.94 -0.70 -27.51
CA LYS A 60 4.26 0.55 -26.80
C LYS A 60 3.82 0.50 -25.34
N ALA A 61 2.66 -0.08 -25.06
CA ALA A 61 2.19 -0.22 -23.68
C ALA A 61 3.11 -1.15 -22.88
N GLU A 62 3.55 -2.27 -23.46
CA GLU A 62 4.49 -3.18 -22.80
C GLU A 62 5.84 -2.50 -22.56
N TYR A 63 6.38 -1.79 -23.56
CA TYR A 63 7.61 -1.00 -23.40
C TYR A 63 7.48 0.01 -22.27
N PHE A 64 6.40 0.80 -22.26
CA PHE A 64 6.16 1.84 -21.26
C PHE A 64 6.11 1.27 -19.85
N PHE A 65 5.34 0.19 -19.63
CA PHE A 65 5.22 -0.40 -18.29
C PHE A 65 6.49 -1.14 -17.84
N ASP A 66 7.26 -1.75 -18.75
CA ASP A 66 8.56 -2.34 -18.41
C ASP A 66 9.54 -1.25 -17.93
N LYS A 67 9.60 -0.13 -18.65
CA LYS A 67 10.43 1.03 -18.29
C LYS A 67 9.97 1.72 -17.01
N TRP A 68 8.66 1.82 -16.80
CA TRP A 68 8.09 2.28 -15.53
C TRP A 68 8.61 1.44 -14.37
N LEU A 69 8.48 0.11 -14.46
CA LEU A 69 8.93 -0.81 -13.42
C LEU A 69 10.46 -0.80 -13.24
N GLU A 70 11.23 -0.46 -14.27
CA GLU A 70 12.68 -0.26 -14.18
C GLU A 70 13.03 1.02 -13.40
N TYR A 71 12.53 2.16 -13.88
CA TYR A 71 12.92 3.49 -13.40
C TYR A 71 12.34 3.84 -12.04
N HIS A 72 11.21 3.27 -11.64
CA HIS A 72 10.60 3.53 -10.33
C HIS A 72 11.52 3.15 -9.16
N PHE A 73 12.40 2.17 -9.34
CA PHE A 73 13.40 1.81 -8.33
C PHE A 73 14.69 1.27 -8.97
N THR A 74 15.80 1.99 -8.82
CA THR A 74 17.13 1.62 -9.33
C THR A 74 18.16 1.49 -8.19
N GLU A 75 19.43 1.27 -8.53
CA GLU A 75 20.49 1.22 -7.51
C GLU A 75 20.65 2.57 -6.78
N ALA A 76 20.36 3.69 -7.45
CA ALA A 76 20.40 5.02 -6.82
C ALA A 76 19.39 5.13 -5.67
N ASP A 77 18.19 4.57 -5.86
CA ASP A 77 17.15 4.49 -4.84
C ASP A 77 17.58 3.66 -3.63
N ALA A 78 18.14 2.47 -3.86
CA ALA A 78 18.66 1.62 -2.78
C ALA A 78 19.79 2.31 -1.99
N ARG A 79 20.70 3.00 -2.68
CA ARG A 79 21.80 3.76 -2.07
C ARG A 79 21.28 4.93 -1.23
N PHE A 80 20.30 5.67 -1.74
CA PHE A 80 19.66 6.75 -1.01
C PHE A 80 18.95 6.24 0.24
N PHE A 81 18.17 5.17 0.12
CA PHE A 81 17.47 4.55 1.23
C PHE A 81 18.44 4.08 2.34
N ALA A 82 19.54 3.43 1.97
CA ALA A 82 20.60 3.05 2.90
C ALA A 82 21.28 4.26 3.56
N SER A 83 21.41 5.39 2.85
CA SER A 83 21.98 6.62 3.42
C SER A 83 21.13 7.21 4.55
N LEU A 84 19.82 6.95 4.55
CA LEU A 84 18.89 7.28 5.63
C LEU A 84 18.93 6.26 6.79
N LYS A 85 19.77 5.22 6.68
CA LYS A 85 19.89 4.10 7.62
C LYS A 85 18.63 3.25 7.76
N LEU A 86 17.69 3.38 6.84
CA LEU A 86 16.53 2.50 6.76
C LEU A 86 16.97 1.13 6.22
N ASN A 87 16.33 0.06 6.69
CA ASN A 87 16.85 -1.30 6.52
C ASN A 87 15.84 -2.30 5.96
N CYS A 88 14.64 -1.85 5.56
CA CYS A 88 13.62 -2.74 4.98
C CYS A 88 12.79 -2.05 3.91
N ILE A 89 12.56 -2.71 2.79
CA ILE A 89 11.62 -2.27 1.75
C ILE A 89 10.48 -3.28 1.66
N ARG A 90 9.24 -2.81 1.79
CA ARG A 90 8.05 -3.62 1.48
C ARG A 90 7.79 -3.53 -0.03
N LEU A 91 7.54 -4.67 -0.67
CA LEU A 91 7.32 -4.79 -2.12
C LEU A 91 5.88 -5.25 -2.40
N PRO A 92 4.91 -4.32 -2.44
CA PRO A 92 3.56 -4.61 -2.92
C PRO A 92 3.58 -5.04 -4.38
N PHE A 93 2.94 -6.16 -4.69
CA PHE A 93 2.71 -6.59 -6.06
C PHE A 93 1.29 -7.10 -6.28
N ASN A 94 0.78 -6.83 -7.47
CA ASN A 94 -0.49 -7.34 -7.97
C ASN A 94 -0.29 -8.78 -8.47
N TYR A 95 -1.12 -9.74 -8.03
CA TYR A 95 -0.97 -11.15 -8.43
C TYR A 95 -1.01 -11.35 -9.96
N ARG A 96 -1.63 -10.41 -10.70
CA ARG A 96 -1.73 -10.43 -12.17
C ARG A 96 -0.40 -10.32 -12.90
N HIS A 97 0.67 -9.91 -12.22
CA HIS A 97 2.04 -10.01 -12.74
C HIS A 97 2.51 -11.46 -12.85
N LEU A 98 2.04 -12.35 -11.98
CA LEU A 98 2.55 -13.71 -11.82
C LEU A 98 1.56 -14.79 -12.27
N GLU A 99 0.27 -14.47 -12.38
CA GLU A 99 -0.82 -15.34 -12.84
C GLU A 99 -1.83 -14.50 -13.65
N ASP A 100 -2.84 -15.11 -14.28
CA ASP A 100 -4.08 -14.40 -14.66
C ASP A 100 -5.33 -15.26 -14.47
N ASP A 101 -6.48 -14.60 -14.43
CA ASP A 101 -7.78 -15.22 -14.23
C ASP A 101 -8.21 -16.16 -15.36
N MET A 102 -7.66 -16.00 -16.56
CA MET A 102 -8.01 -16.85 -17.72
C MET A 102 -7.12 -18.09 -17.83
N ASN A 103 -5.98 -18.11 -17.14
CA ASN A 103 -5.04 -19.22 -17.06
C ASN A 103 -4.67 -19.47 -15.59
N PRO A 104 -5.65 -19.85 -14.74
CA PRO A 104 -5.40 -20.04 -13.32
C PRO A 104 -4.37 -21.15 -13.11
N ARG A 105 -3.47 -20.94 -12.15
CA ARG A 105 -2.36 -21.84 -11.80
C ARG A 105 -1.34 -22.02 -12.92
N VAL A 106 -1.21 -21.03 -13.79
CA VAL A 106 -0.12 -20.93 -14.78
C VAL A 106 0.78 -19.76 -14.38
N LEU A 107 2.03 -20.09 -14.04
CA LEU A 107 3.00 -19.11 -13.56
C LEU A 107 3.57 -18.30 -14.73
N LYS A 108 3.61 -16.98 -14.58
CA LYS A 108 4.24 -16.05 -15.52
C LYS A 108 5.66 -15.73 -15.05
N GLU A 109 6.63 -16.50 -15.53
CA GLU A 109 8.04 -16.31 -15.16
C GLU A 109 8.55 -14.87 -15.41
N ALA A 110 8.08 -14.21 -16.47
CA ALA A 110 8.47 -12.83 -16.79
C ALA A 110 8.09 -11.83 -15.68
N GLY A 111 7.05 -12.11 -14.89
CA GLY A 111 6.62 -11.24 -13.79
C GLY A 111 7.64 -11.11 -12.66
N PHE A 112 8.57 -12.06 -12.53
CA PHE A 112 9.63 -12.00 -11.51
C PHE A 112 10.80 -11.08 -11.88
N LYS A 113 10.93 -10.66 -13.15
CA LYS A 113 12.08 -9.87 -13.65
C LYS A 113 12.39 -8.66 -12.75
N HIS A 114 11.40 -7.82 -12.47
CA HIS A 114 11.61 -6.60 -11.70
C HIS A 114 11.63 -6.86 -10.19
N LEU A 115 10.91 -7.89 -9.73
CA LEU A 115 10.94 -8.32 -8.32
C LEU A 115 12.33 -8.81 -7.92
N ASP A 116 12.90 -9.75 -8.68
CA ASP A 116 14.27 -10.28 -8.49
C ASP A 116 15.30 -9.14 -8.51
N ARG A 117 15.20 -8.24 -9.50
CA ARG A 117 16.07 -7.08 -9.64
C ARG A 117 16.07 -6.20 -8.40
N VAL A 118 14.91 -5.82 -7.88
CA VAL A 118 14.82 -4.95 -6.70
C VAL A 118 15.31 -5.65 -5.44
N ILE A 119 15.03 -6.95 -5.27
CA ILE A 119 15.57 -7.75 -4.16
C ILE A 119 17.10 -7.75 -4.20
N ASP A 120 17.71 -7.96 -5.38
CA ASP A 120 19.17 -7.95 -5.55
C ASP A 120 19.78 -6.57 -5.27
N LEU A 121 19.13 -5.49 -5.71
CA LEU A 121 19.56 -4.12 -5.41
C LEU A 121 19.52 -3.84 -3.91
N CYS A 122 18.43 -4.21 -3.23
CA CYS A 122 18.29 -4.06 -1.78
C CYS A 122 19.36 -4.88 -1.03
N ALA A 123 19.57 -6.14 -1.43
CA ALA A 123 20.57 -7.03 -0.84
C ALA A 123 22.00 -6.46 -0.91
N LYS A 124 22.41 -5.88 -2.06
CA LYS A 124 23.72 -5.22 -2.21
C LYS A 124 23.93 -4.07 -1.23
N HIS A 125 22.84 -3.42 -0.81
CA HIS A 125 22.84 -2.29 0.12
C HIS A 125 22.41 -2.68 1.54
N GLN A 126 22.32 -3.97 1.84
CA GLN A 126 21.97 -4.51 3.15
C GLN A 126 20.56 -4.12 3.64
N ILE A 127 19.64 -4.01 2.69
CA ILE A 127 18.24 -3.70 2.91
C ILE A 127 17.45 -5.00 2.77
N TYR A 128 16.68 -5.36 3.78
CA TYR A 128 15.73 -6.46 3.73
C TYR A 128 14.56 -6.14 2.81
N THR A 129 13.90 -7.17 2.28
CA THR A 129 12.65 -7.03 1.53
C THR A 129 11.52 -7.85 2.16
N ILE A 130 10.32 -7.30 2.21
CA ILE A 130 9.09 -8.04 2.54
C ILE A 130 8.27 -8.12 1.26
N LEU A 131 8.00 -9.34 0.79
CA LEU A 131 7.20 -9.57 -0.40
C LEU A 131 5.73 -9.52 -0.02
N ASP A 132 4.95 -8.64 -0.63
CA ASP A 132 3.57 -8.37 -0.26
C ASP A 132 2.62 -8.60 -1.43
N MET A 133 1.80 -9.65 -1.32
CA MET A 133 0.75 -9.89 -2.31
C MET A 133 -0.42 -8.97 -1.99
N HIS A 134 -0.41 -7.83 -2.69
CA HIS A 134 -1.27 -6.71 -2.38
C HIS A 134 -2.67 -6.85 -3.00
N THR A 135 -2.82 -7.74 -3.97
CA THR A 135 -4.09 -8.09 -4.60
C THR A 135 -4.25 -9.61 -4.66
N ALA A 136 -5.48 -10.10 -4.58
CA ALA A 136 -5.81 -11.51 -4.72
C ALA A 136 -6.93 -11.73 -5.77
N PRO A 137 -7.03 -12.92 -6.38
CA PRO A 137 -8.18 -13.27 -7.22
C PRO A 137 -9.51 -12.96 -6.52
N GLY A 138 -10.41 -12.25 -7.21
CA GLY A 138 -11.70 -11.82 -6.66
C GLY A 138 -11.67 -10.64 -5.68
N GLY A 139 -10.50 -10.08 -5.34
CA GLY A 139 -10.36 -8.93 -4.45
C GLY A 139 -10.63 -9.28 -2.97
N GLN A 140 -9.62 -9.12 -2.12
CA GLN A 140 -9.72 -9.44 -0.69
C GLN A 140 -10.41 -8.36 0.15
N ASN A 141 -10.58 -7.17 -0.43
CA ASN A 141 -11.27 -6.03 0.17
C ASN A 141 -12.01 -5.25 -0.94
N PRO A 142 -12.86 -4.26 -0.60
CA PRO A 142 -13.66 -3.54 -1.59
C PRO A 142 -12.98 -2.27 -2.14
N ASP A 143 -11.68 -2.07 -1.86
CA ASP A 143 -10.97 -0.84 -2.24
C ASP A 143 -10.05 -1.04 -3.45
N TRP A 144 -9.69 0.08 -4.08
CA TRP A 144 -8.98 0.15 -5.35
C TRP A 144 -7.61 -0.53 -5.34
N HIS A 145 -6.93 -0.52 -4.19
CA HIS A 145 -5.60 -1.07 -4.02
C HIS A 145 -5.61 -2.61 -4.01
N SER A 146 -6.77 -3.26 -3.85
CA SER A 146 -6.93 -4.70 -4.12
C SER A 146 -7.20 -5.02 -5.60
N ASP A 147 -7.17 -4.01 -6.47
CA ASP A 147 -7.51 -4.09 -7.90
C ASP A 147 -8.88 -4.76 -8.15
N ASN A 148 -9.82 -4.47 -7.24
CA ASN A 148 -11.20 -4.94 -7.25
C ASN A 148 -12.11 -3.91 -7.91
N PRO A 149 -12.60 -4.13 -9.15
CA PRO A 149 -13.49 -3.19 -9.84
C PRO A 149 -14.90 -3.09 -9.25
N THR A 150 -15.14 -3.72 -8.11
CA THR A 150 -16.44 -3.78 -7.45
C THR A 150 -16.29 -3.40 -5.98
N ASN A 151 -17.40 -3.12 -5.31
CA ASN A 151 -17.43 -2.96 -3.86
C ASN A 151 -17.62 -4.31 -3.11
N TYR A 152 -17.42 -5.44 -3.79
CA TYR A 152 -17.67 -6.79 -3.27
C TYR A 152 -16.41 -7.65 -3.32
N SER A 153 -16.02 -8.20 -2.17
CA SER A 153 -14.77 -8.96 -2.03
C SER A 153 -15.01 -10.46 -2.25
N ALA A 154 -15.07 -10.86 -3.52
CA ALA A 154 -15.40 -12.23 -3.91
C ALA A 154 -14.37 -13.27 -3.41
N PHE A 155 -13.15 -12.85 -3.07
CA PHE A 155 -12.12 -13.72 -2.46
C PHE A 155 -12.65 -14.56 -1.29
N TRP A 156 -13.56 -14.00 -0.49
CA TRP A 156 -14.07 -14.67 0.71
C TRP A 156 -15.13 -15.73 0.45
N ASP A 157 -15.78 -15.70 -0.70
CA ASP A 157 -16.90 -16.62 -1.01
C ASP A 157 -16.47 -17.78 -1.89
N TYR A 158 -15.42 -17.59 -2.69
CA TYR A 158 -14.94 -18.62 -3.61
C TYR A 158 -13.65 -19.24 -3.10
N LYS A 159 -13.75 -20.49 -2.65
CA LYS A 159 -12.59 -21.28 -2.21
C LYS A 159 -11.49 -21.34 -3.29
N ASP A 160 -11.86 -21.37 -4.57
CA ASP A 160 -10.87 -21.40 -5.66
C ASP A 160 -9.98 -20.15 -5.69
N HIS A 161 -10.51 -18.97 -5.37
CA HIS A 161 -9.70 -17.75 -5.26
C HIS A 161 -8.63 -17.88 -4.16
N GLN A 162 -9.02 -18.41 -3.00
CA GLN A 162 -8.08 -18.71 -1.90
C GLN A 162 -7.07 -19.78 -2.30
N ASP A 163 -7.49 -20.85 -2.99
CA ASP A 163 -6.63 -21.94 -3.44
C ASP A 163 -5.61 -21.46 -4.48
N ARG A 164 -5.99 -20.53 -5.37
CA ARG A 164 -5.09 -19.88 -6.33
C ARG A 164 -4.05 -19.01 -5.62
N THR A 165 -4.46 -18.20 -4.65
CA THR A 165 -3.52 -17.43 -3.81
C THR A 165 -2.54 -18.34 -3.07
N ILE A 166 -3.03 -19.43 -2.47
CA ILE A 166 -2.16 -20.42 -1.79
C ILE A 166 -1.17 -21.05 -2.77
N TRP A 167 -1.64 -21.51 -3.93
CA TRP A 167 -0.78 -22.08 -4.96
C TRP A 167 0.31 -21.10 -5.39
N LEU A 168 -0.07 -19.84 -5.67
CA LEU A 168 0.88 -18.82 -6.11
C LEU A 168 1.93 -18.54 -5.03
N TRP A 169 1.53 -18.48 -3.76
CA TRP A 169 2.46 -18.33 -2.64
C TRP A 169 3.42 -19.52 -2.50
N GLN A 170 3.00 -20.75 -2.81
CA GLN A 170 3.92 -21.88 -2.85
C GLN A 170 4.98 -21.71 -3.95
N GLU A 171 4.62 -21.19 -5.12
CA GLU A 171 5.59 -20.91 -6.19
C GLU A 171 6.55 -19.77 -5.82
N ILE A 172 6.04 -18.68 -5.23
CA ILE A 172 6.86 -17.57 -4.74
C ILE A 172 7.82 -18.06 -3.65
N ALA A 173 7.33 -18.82 -2.67
CA ALA A 173 8.14 -19.34 -1.58
C ALA A 173 9.23 -20.31 -2.09
N LYS A 174 8.91 -21.20 -3.05
CA LYS A 174 9.92 -22.08 -3.68
C LYS A 174 11.06 -21.27 -4.31
N ARG A 175 10.76 -20.12 -4.94
CA ARG A 175 11.75 -19.25 -5.59
C ARG A 175 12.65 -18.56 -4.57
N TYR A 176 12.09 -18.06 -3.46
CA TYR A 176 12.80 -17.17 -2.54
C TYR A 176 13.26 -17.82 -1.23
N ARG A 177 12.91 -19.07 -0.93
CA ARG A 177 13.23 -19.75 0.35
C ARG A 177 14.71 -19.72 0.74
N ASP A 178 15.61 -19.63 -0.23
CA ASP A 178 17.06 -19.67 -0.01
C ASP A 178 17.69 -18.26 0.07
N ASN A 179 16.88 -17.19 -0.07
CA ASN A 179 17.35 -15.81 -0.05
C ASN A 179 17.12 -15.13 1.31
N THR A 180 18.18 -15.01 2.12
CA THR A 180 18.10 -14.40 3.46
C THR A 180 17.87 -12.88 3.48
N TRP A 181 17.93 -12.19 2.34
CA TRP A 181 17.57 -10.77 2.24
C TRP A 181 16.05 -10.56 2.04
N VAL A 182 15.31 -11.64 1.82
CA VAL A 182 13.86 -11.63 2.02
C VAL A 182 13.60 -11.81 3.51
N ALA A 183 13.04 -10.80 4.17
CA ALA A 183 12.64 -10.86 5.58
C ALA A 183 11.37 -11.69 5.79
N GLY A 184 10.59 -11.90 4.73
CA GLY A 184 9.46 -12.80 4.73
C GLY A 184 8.37 -12.39 3.75
N TYR A 185 7.19 -12.96 3.98
CA TYR A 185 6.04 -12.88 3.08
C TYR A 185 4.85 -12.26 3.81
N ASN A 186 4.22 -11.25 3.20
CA ASN A 186 2.93 -10.68 3.61
C ASN A 186 1.85 -11.29 2.69
N PRO A 187 1.17 -12.38 3.12
CA PRO A 187 0.42 -13.22 2.18
C PRO A 187 -0.80 -12.56 1.57
N ILE A 188 -1.38 -11.58 2.27
CA ILE A 188 -2.55 -10.84 1.83
C ILE A 188 -2.49 -9.46 2.50
N ASN A 189 -2.68 -8.39 1.72
CA ASN A 189 -2.76 -7.03 2.26
C ASN A 189 -4.21 -6.68 2.63
N GLU A 190 -4.40 -6.04 3.79
CA GLU A 190 -5.65 -5.42 4.22
C GLU A 190 -6.92 -6.25 3.90
N PRO A 191 -7.02 -7.49 4.39
CA PRO A 191 -8.22 -8.29 4.22
C PRO A 191 -9.43 -7.60 4.87
N CYS A 192 -10.61 -7.77 4.26
CA CYS A 192 -11.86 -7.20 4.76
C CYS A 192 -12.98 -8.26 4.67
N ASP A 193 -12.92 -9.24 5.56
CA ASP A 193 -13.90 -10.32 5.69
C ASP A 193 -15.07 -9.89 6.60
N PRO A 194 -16.30 -9.72 6.06
CA PRO A 194 -17.47 -9.35 6.88
C PRO A 194 -17.84 -10.41 7.95
N GLU A 195 -17.49 -11.69 7.73
CA GLU A 195 -17.81 -12.78 8.67
C GLU A 195 -16.77 -12.92 9.79
N HIS A 196 -15.60 -12.27 9.65
CA HIS A 196 -14.47 -12.26 10.60
C HIS A 196 -13.83 -13.63 10.92
N ILE A 197 -14.40 -14.74 10.44
CA ILE A 197 -13.92 -16.10 10.72
C ILE A 197 -13.14 -16.71 9.55
N ARG A 198 -13.30 -16.19 8.33
CA ARG A 198 -12.72 -16.79 7.12
C ARG A 198 -11.25 -16.41 6.97
N LEU A 199 -10.87 -15.21 7.41
CA LEU A 199 -9.47 -14.77 7.39
C LEU A 199 -8.56 -15.64 8.28
N PRO A 200 -8.85 -15.86 9.59
CA PRO A 200 -8.08 -16.81 10.40
C PRO A 200 -8.04 -18.21 9.82
N ALA A 201 -9.16 -18.72 9.30
CA ALA A 201 -9.22 -20.02 8.65
C ALA A 201 -8.35 -20.10 7.38
N PHE A 202 -8.31 -19.03 6.58
CA PHE A 202 -7.41 -18.89 5.44
C PHE A 202 -5.94 -18.88 5.88
N TYR A 203 -5.60 -18.14 6.95
CA TYR A 203 -4.25 -18.10 7.51
C TYR A 203 -3.72 -19.46 7.95
N LYS A 204 -4.54 -20.28 8.63
CA LYS A 204 -4.15 -21.66 8.98
C LYS A 204 -3.80 -22.50 7.74
N ARG A 205 -4.50 -22.28 6.62
CA ARG A 205 -4.30 -23.03 5.38
C ARG A 205 -3.07 -22.57 4.61
N ILE A 206 -2.90 -21.26 4.45
CA ILE A 206 -1.78 -20.70 3.69
C ILE A 206 -0.46 -20.84 4.45
N GLU A 207 -0.46 -20.71 5.78
CA GLU A 207 0.73 -20.95 6.60
C GLU A 207 1.24 -22.38 6.40
N ALA A 208 0.37 -23.37 6.58
CA ALA A 208 0.74 -24.78 6.41
C ALA A 208 1.25 -25.07 4.98
N ALA A 209 0.62 -24.47 3.97
CA ALA A 209 1.00 -24.65 2.57
C ALA A 209 2.37 -24.02 2.22
N ILE A 210 2.66 -22.84 2.75
CA ILE A 210 3.97 -22.19 2.60
C ILE A 210 5.03 -22.98 3.37
N ARG A 211 4.75 -23.41 4.62
CA ARG A 211 5.70 -24.21 5.42
C ARG A 211 6.09 -25.53 4.79
N ALA A 212 5.22 -26.11 3.95
CA ALA A 212 5.55 -27.31 3.19
C ALA A 212 6.69 -27.11 2.16
N VAL A 213 7.00 -25.87 1.78
CA VAL A 213 8.06 -25.53 0.82
C VAL A 213 9.16 -24.62 1.39
N ASP A 214 8.82 -23.83 2.41
CA ASP A 214 9.71 -22.89 3.09
C ASP A 214 9.45 -22.85 4.61
N THR A 215 10.40 -23.41 5.35
CA THR A 215 10.34 -23.53 6.81
C THR A 215 10.95 -22.35 7.57
N HIS A 216 11.52 -21.36 6.88
CA HIS A 216 12.38 -20.34 7.52
C HIS A 216 11.76 -18.95 7.56
N HIS A 217 11.18 -18.49 6.46
CA HIS A 217 10.74 -17.09 6.34
C HIS A 217 9.55 -16.74 7.23
N ILE A 218 9.56 -15.52 7.79
CA ILE A 218 8.46 -14.99 8.59
C ILE A 218 7.23 -14.78 7.70
N LEU A 219 6.04 -15.10 8.22
CA LEU A 219 4.80 -14.60 7.63
C LEU A 219 4.35 -13.35 8.36
N TRP A 220 4.13 -12.26 7.62
CA TRP A 220 3.64 -10.99 8.11
C TRP A 220 2.14 -10.93 7.84
N LEU A 221 1.32 -11.15 8.86
CA LEU A 221 -0.12 -11.41 8.72
C LEU A 221 -0.94 -10.19 9.12
N ASP A 222 -1.60 -9.59 8.13
CA ASP A 222 -2.52 -8.47 8.29
C ASP A 222 -3.76 -8.84 9.13
N GLY A 223 -4.19 -7.91 9.99
CA GLY A 223 -5.47 -7.99 10.69
C GLY A 223 -6.66 -7.80 9.75
N ASN A 224 -7.86 -8.10 10.23
CA ASN A 224 -9.08 -7.89 9.43
C ASN A 224 -9.47 -6.41 9.38
N THR A 225 -10.42 -6.10 8.49
CA THR A 225 -11.00 -4.76 8.33
C THR A 225 -9.90 -3.73 8.02
N PHE A 226 -9.12 -4.01 6.97
CA PHE A 226 -7.95 -3.19 6.59
C PHE A 226 -6.89 -3.12 7.69
N SER A 227 -6.53 -4.27 8.30
CA SER A 227 -5.52 -4.33 9.37
C SER A 227 -5.84 -3.46 10.59
N MET A 228 -7.12 -3.28 10.91
CA MET A 228 -7.57 -2.45 12.04
C MET A 228 -8.09 -3.22 13.25
N GLU A 229 -8.39 -4.51 13.11
CA GLU A 229 -8.94 -5.33 14.21
C GLU A 229 -8.64 -6.83 14.09
N TRP A 230 -8.87 -7.54 15.18
CA TRP A 230 -8.50 -8.96 15.36
C TRP A 230 -9.68 -9.86 15.74
N LYS A 231 -10.91 -9.39 15.54
CA LYS A 231 -12.10 -10.22 15.80
C LYS A 231 -12.03 -11.51 14.98
N GLY A 232 -12.23 -12.65 15.66
CA GLY A 232 -12.17 -14.00 15.08
C GLY A 232 -10.80 -14.67 15.17
N PHE A 233 -9.75 -13.94 15.54
CA PHE A 233 -8.42 -14.52 15.80
C PHE A 233 -8.37 -15.06 17.23
N ASP A 234 -7.99 -16.33 17.38
CA ASP A 234 -7.92 -17.04 18.66
C ASP A 234 -6.54 -17.67 18.93
N GLU A 235 -5.66 -17.71 17.94
CA GLU A 235 -4.37 -18.38 18.03
C GLU A 235 -3.24 -17.61 17.34
N VAL A 236 -2.02 -17.82 17.85
CA VAL A 236 -0.78 -17.35 17.24
C VAL A 236 -0.17 -18.47 16.39
N LEU A 237 0.06 -18.18 15.11
CA LEU A 237 0.72 -19.09 14.18
C LEU A 237 2.26 -19.05 14.35
N PRO A 238 2.97 -20.17 14.10
CA PRO A 238 4.40 -20.25 14.35
C PRO A 238 5.20 -19.43 13.34
N ASN A 239 6.21 -18.70 13.85
CA ASN A 239 7.08 -17.84 13.05
C ASN A 239 6.30 -16.81 12.20
N CYS A 240 5.27 -16.21 12.81
CA CYS A 240 4.43 -15.17 12.23
C CYS A 240 4.51 -13.87 13.03
N VAL A 241 4.52 -12.75 12.32
CA VAL A 241 4.38 -11.39 12.86
C VAL A 241 3.03 -10.87 12.44
N TYR A 242 2.33 -10.17 13.33
CA TYR A 242 0.99 -9.67 13.06
C TYR A 242 1.05 -8.18 12.72
N ALA A 243 0.38 -7.81 11.64
CA ALA A 243 0.44 -6.49 11.03
C ALA A 243 -0.81 -5.67 11.34
N LEU A 244 -0.58 -4.40 11.72
CA LEU A 244 -1.63 -3.37 11.80
C LEU A 244 -1.30 -2.26 10.81
N HIS A 245 -2.31 -1.50 10.37
CA HIS A 245 -2.12 -0.28 9.59
C HIS A 245 -2.60 0.94 10.38
N ASP A 246 -1.68 1.88 10.65
CA ASP A 246 -1.88 2.96 11.61
C ASP A 246 -2.03 4.36 11.01
N TYR A 247 -2.95 4.53 10.08
CA TYR A 247 -3.34 5.85 9.60
C TYR A 247 -4.11 6.66 10.65
N SER A 248 -3.74 7.93 10.83
CA SER A 248 -4.44 8.90 11.66
C SER A 248 -5.13 9.94 10.79
N MET A 249 -6.42 10.20 11.04
CA MET A 249 -7.16 11.24 10.31
C MET A 249 -6.52 12.63 10.40
N MET A 250 -5.76 12.92 11.46
CA MET A 250 -5.02 14.20 11.59
C MET A 250 -3.90 14.36 10.55
N GLY A 251 -3.56 13.27 9.83
CA GLY A 251 -2.63 13.28 8.71
C GLY A 251 -3.29 13.54 7.34
N PHE A 252 -4.62 13.68 7.27
CA PHE A 252 -5.36 13.79 6.00
C PHE A 252 -5.93 15.19 5.77
N PRO A 253 -6.27 15.57 4.53
CA PRO A 253 -6.82 16.90 4.22
C PRO A 253 -8.14 17.22 4.95
N THR A 254 -8.98 16.20 5.19
CA THR A 254 -10.31 16.36 5.81
C THR A 254 -10.32 16.21 7.33
N GLY A 255 -9.16 15.93 7.95
CA GLY A 255 -9.07 15.73 9.40
C GLY A 255 -8.53 16.94 10.16
N ASP A 256 -8.66 16.88 11.48
CA ASP A 256 -8.21 17.95 12.37
C ASP A 256 -6.70 18.18 12.31
N ARG A 257 -6.29 19.44 12.41
CA ARG A 257 -4.87 19.84 12.48
C ARG A 257 -4.23 19.32 13.76
N PHE A 258 -3.09 18.63 13.65
CA PHE A 258 -2.33 18.18 14.81
C PHE A 258 -1.55 19.34 15.44
N LYS A 259 -1.87 19.67 16.69
CA LYS A 259 -1.24 20.74 17.48
C LYS A 259 -0.45 20.20 18.67
N GLY A 260 -0.33 18.87 18.79
CA GLY A 260 0.44 18.23 19.86
C GLY A 260 -0.17 18.36 21.26
N THR A 261 -1.49 18.59 21.34
CA THR A 261 -2.18 18.65 22.64
C THR A 261 -2.13 17.29 23.34
N GLU A 262 -2.28 17.28 24.68
CA GLU A 262 -2.29 16.04 25.45
C GLU A 262 -3.38 15.07 24.98
N ASP A 263 -4.57 15.58 24.61
CA ASP A 263 -5.64 14.76 24.06
C ASP A 263 -5.28 14.16 22.69
N GLN A 264 -4.69 14.95 21.79
CA GLN A 264 -4.27 14.46 20.47
C GLN A 264 -3.17 13.39 20.60
N ASN A 265 -2.17 13.62 21.45
CA ASN A 265 -1.11 12.65 21.72
C ASN A 265 -1.69 11.36 22.32
N SER A 266 -2.60 11.48 23.29
CA SER A 266 -3.27 10.34 23.90
C SER A 266 -4.17 9.60 22.91
N LYS A 267 -4.82 10.31 21.98
CA LYS A 267 -5.65 9.72 20.92
C LYS A 267 -4.81 8.88 19.96
N LEU A 268 -3.64 9.36 19.54
CA LEU A 268 -2.71 8.59 18.71
C LEU A 268 -2.27 7.29 19.42
N GLU A 269 -1.89 7.38 20.70
CA GLU A 269 -1.46 6.20 21.44
C GLU A 269 -2.61 5.20 21.68
N ARG A 270 -3.80 5.68 22.06
CA ARG A 270 -4.99 4.81 22.21
C ARG A 270 -5.35 4.10 20.91
N GLN A 271 -5.25 4.80 19.77
CA GLN A 271 -5.51 4.22 18.46
C GLN A 271 -4.54 3.07 18.16
N PHE A 272 -3.23 3.31 18.35
CA PHE A 272 -2.20 2.29 18.17
C PHE A 272 -2.45 1.08 19.09
N LEU A 273 -2.67 1.31 20.39
CA LEU A 273 -2.89 0.24 21.37
C LEU A 273 -4.10 -0.62 21.04
N ARG A 274 -5.20 -0.02 20.58
CA ARG A 274 -6.39 -0.75 20.10
C ARG A 274 -6.05 -1.65 18.92
N LYS A 275 -5.35 -1.12 17.90
CA LYS A 275 -4.98 -1.90 16.72
C LYS A 275 -3.93 -2.98 17.02
N ALA A 276 -3.13 -2.80 18.07
CA ALA A 276 -2.13 -3.74 18.52
C ALA A 276 -2.63 -4.73 19.60
N GLU A 277 -3.93 -4.72 19.93
CA GLU A 277 -4.48 -5.44 21.10
C GLU A 277 -4.10 -6.93 21.11
N PHE A 278 -4.27 -7.61 19.99
CA PHE A 278 -3.97 -9.03 19.84
C PHE A 278 -2.48 -9.30 20.08
N MET A 279 -1.61 -8.48 19.51
CA MET A 279 -0.17 -8.67 19.65
C MET A 279 0.32 -8.43 21.08
N LEU A 280 -0.26 -7.45 21.76
CA LEU A 280 0.05 -7.14 23.15
C LEU A 280 -0.46 -8.23 24.10
N GLU A 281 -1.67 -8.75 23.87
CA GLU A 281 -2.26 -9.83 24.66
C GLU A 281 -1.48 -11.14 24.49
N HIS A 282 -1.16 -11.50 23.24
CA HIS A 282 -0.49 -12.75 22.92
C HIS A 282 1.04 -12.67 22.95
N LYS A 283 1.62 -11.50 23.23
CA LYS A 283 3.07 -11.24 23.29
C LYS A 283 3.80 -11.65 22.01
N CYS A 284 3.22 -11.34 20.85
CA CYS A 284 3.86 -11.53 19.56
C CYS A 284 4.43 -10.20 19.01
N PRO A 285 5.38 -10.24 18.07
CA PRO A 285 5.93 -9.03 17.50
C PRO A 285 4.87 -8.26 16.72
N ILE A 286 5.02 -6.93 16.68
CA ILE A 286 4.13 -6.02 15.96
C ILE A 286 4.88 -5.48 14.75
N TRP A 287 4.21 -5.49 13.60
CA TRP A 287 4.60 -4.72 12.42
C TRP A 287 3.50 -3.70 12.09
N ASN A 288 3.88 -2.44 11.93
CA ASN A 288 3.00 -1.47 11.29
C ASN A 288 3.28 -1.46 9.78
N GLY A 289 2.45 -2.16 9.02
CA GLY A 289 2.65 -2.37 7.58
C GLY A 289 2.48 -1.09 6.77
N GLU A 290 1.65 -0.17 7.26
CA GLU A 290 1.36 1.09 6.60
C GLU A 290 0.93 2.19 7.58
N PHE A 291 1.46 3.38 7.36
CA PHE A 291 1.07 4.63 8.00
C PHE A 291 1.64 5.79 7.20
N GLY A 292 1.23 7.01 7.52
CA GLY A 292 1.79 8.22 6.93
C GLY A 292 0.74 9.31 6.72
N PRO A 293 1.14 10.59 6.67
CA PRO A 293 0.25 11.68 6.30
C PRO A 293 0.15 11.85 4.77
N VAL A 294 -0.89 12.54 4.31
CA VAL A 294 -0.96 13.15 2.98
C VAL A 294 -0.45 14.57 3.10
N TYR A 295 0.43 15.03 2.22
CA TYR A 295 1.00 16.38 2.24
C TYR A 295 0.19 17.36 1.39
N ALA A 296 0.24 18.62 1.79
CA ALA A 296 -0.44 19.74 1.15
C ALA A 296 0.49 20.28 0.09
N ASP A 297 -0.12 20.77 -0.96
CA ASP A 297 0.55 21.26 -2.13
C ASP A 297 0.79 22.77 -2.02
N PRO A 298 2.03 23.27 -1.94
CA PRO A 298 2.30 24.70 -1.89
C PRO A 298 1.81 25.49 -3.11
N ALA A 299 1.52 24.82 -4.24
CA ALA A 299 0.95 25.46 -5.41
C ALA A 299 -0.58 25.62 -5.34
N GLU A 300 -1.26 24.86 -4.48
CA GLU A 300 -2.72 24.80 -4.42
C GLU A 300 -3.31 25.14 -3.04
N ASP A 301 -2.56 24.91 -1.97
CA ASP A 301 -2.99 25.10 -0.59
C ASP A 301 -2.28 26.32 0.03
N GLU A 302 -3.05 27.35 0.38
CA GLU A 302 -2.54 28.64 0.90
C GLU A 302 -1.63 28.48 2.14
N ASP A 303 -1.97 27.54 3.03
CA ASP A 303 -1.24 27.26 4.27
C ASP A 303 -0.35 26.00 4.18
N ALA A 304 0.06 25.56 2.98
CA ALA A 304 0.73 24.28 2.77
C ALA A 304 1.92 24.01 3.71
N GLU A 305 2.76 25.02 3.95
CA GLU A 305 3.95 24.88 4.80
C GLU A 305 3.57 24.60 6.25
N ALA A 306 2.69 25.42 6.83
CA ALA A 306 2.14 25.18 8.16
C ALA A 306 1.41 23.83 8.18
N ILE A 307 0.69 23.50 7.10
CA ILE A 307 -0.03 22.25 6.93
C ILE A 307 0.89 21.04 7.09
N ASN A 308 1.97 21.05 6.33
CA ASN A 308 2.95 20.00 6.30
C ASN A 308 3.76 19.94 7.59
N GLN A 309 4.05 21.08 8.24
CA GLN A 309 4.73 21.09 9.54
C GLN A 309 3.91 20.37 10.63
N ASP A 310 2.61 20.59 10.72
CA ASP A 310 1.77 19.84 11.68
C ASP A 310 1.73 18.34 11.35
N ARG A 311 1.75 17.97 10.06
CA ARG A 311 1.78 16.56 9.61
C ARG A 311 3.10 15.88 9.94
N TYR A 312 4.21 16.59 9.80
CA TYR A 312 5.53 16.16 10.27
C TYR A 312 5.56 15.98 11.80
N ASN A 313 4.98 16.92 12.55
CA ASN A 313 4.90 16.81 14.01
C ASN A 313 4.05 15.60 14.45
N MET A 314 2.93 15.35 13.77
CA MET A 314 2.05 14.20 14.00
C MET A 314 2.77 12.89 13.73
N LEU A 315 3.45 12.80 12.58
CA LEU A 315 4.26 11.64 12.20
C LEU A 315 5.35 11.37 13.24
N GLY A 316 6.09 12.40 13.67
CA GLY A 316 7.09 12.27 14.72
C GLY A 316 6.50 11.76 16.05
N GLN A 317 5.27 12.13 16.38
CA GLN A 317 4.58 11.60 17.56
C GLN A 317 4.20 10.12 17.39
N GLN A 318 3.73 9.69 16.21
CA GLN A 318 3.48 8.27 15.93
C GLN A 318 4.76 7.44 16.01
N LEU A 319 5.86 7.93 15.43
CA LEU A 319 7.16 7.24 15.47
C LEU A 319 7.70 7.09 16.89
N LYS A 320 7.50 8.08 17.77
CA LYS A 320 7.82 7.96 19.21
C LYS A 320 7.01 6.85 19.90
N ILE A 321 5.74 6.67 19.55
CA ILE A 321 4.93 5.55 20.04
C ILE A 321 5.53 4.23 19.53
N TYR A 322 5.90 4.16 18.25
CA TYR A 322 6.48 2.94 17.67
C TYR A 322 7.85 2.60 18.26
N ASP A 323 8.66 3.59 18.64
CA ASP A 323 9.91 3.39 19.38
C ASP A 323 9.67 2.91 20.81
N LYS A 324 8.70 3.52 21.51
CA LYS A 324 8.30 3.10 22.86
C LYS A 324 7.95 1.61 22.89
N HIS A 325 7.22 1.14 21.88
CA HIS A 325 6.81 -0.25 21.74
C HIS A 325 7.80 -1.11 20.93
N LYS A 326 8.88 -0.51 20.39
CA LYS A 326 9.95 -1.16 19.62
C LYS A 326 9.45 -2.04 18.47
N ILE A 327 8.37 -1.61 17.81
CA ILE A 327 7.72 -2.36 16.71
C ILE A 327 8.51 -2.18 15.42
N SER A 328 8.33 -3.02 14.41
CA SER A 328 8.79 -2.74 13.04
C SER A 328 7.79 -1.85 12.30
N TRP A 329 8.20 -1.07 11.29
CA TRP A 329 7.26 -0.32 10.45
C TRP A 329 7.71 -0.13 9.00
N SER A 330 6.71 0.07 8.13
CA SER A 330 6.87 0.47 6.73
C SER A 330 5.96 1.68 6.46
N ILE A 331 6.54 2.85 6.17
CA ILE A 331 5.76 4.02 5.80
C ILE A 331 5.21 3.87 4.38
N TRP A 332 3.97 4.32 4.19
CA TRP A 332 3.38 4.46 2.87
C TRP A 332 3.60 5.90 2.39
N LEU A 333 4.53 6.15 1.45
CA LEU A 333 5.27 5.22 0.58
C LEU A 333 6.59 5.83 0.09
N TYR A 334 7.35 5.10 -0.74
CA TYR A 334 8.64 5.56 -1.26
C TYR A 334 8.53 6.67 -2.33
N LYS A 335 7.80 6.44 -3.42
CA LYS A 335 7.66 7.37 -4.55
C LYS A 335 6.21 7.56 -4.98
N ASP A 336 5.85 8.80 -5.33
CA ASP A 336 4.55 9.14 -5.94
C ASP A 336 4.61 10.43 -6.77
N ILE A 337 3.44 10.97 -7.11
CA ILE A 337 3.28 12.23 -7.86
C ILE A 337 3.22 13.50 -7.01
N GLY A 338 3.54 13.44 -5.71
CA GLY A 338 3.59 14.59 -4.79
C GLY A 338 2.69 14.48 -3.56
N VAL A 339 2.16 13.31 -3.24
CA VAL A 339 1.05 13.13 -2.27
C VAL A 339 1.55 12.79 -0.86
N GLN A 340 2.20 11.64 -0.67
CA GLN A 340 2.70 11.09 0.60
C GLN A 340 4.20 10.71 0.54
N GLY A 341 4.74 10.52 -0.66
CA GLY A 341 6.04 9.90 -0.90
C GLY A 341 7.23 10.54 -0.16
N MET A 342 8.19 9.68 0.24
CA MET A 342 9.56 10.07 0.63
C MET A 342 10.27 10.83 -0.49
N MET A 343 9.99 10.42 -1.72
CA MET A 343 10.33 11.09 -2.95
C MET A 343 9.07 11.27 -3.78
N HIS A 344 9.09 12.25 -4.67
CA HIS A 344 8.01 12.42 -5.63
C HIS A 344 8.53 12.94 -6.94
N THR A 345 7.80 12.71 -8.02
CA THR A 345 8.12 13.32 -9.31
C THR A 345 8.06 14.86 -9.21
N SER A 346 8.91 15.55 -9.98
CA SER A 346 8.80 17.01 -10.11
C SER A 346 7.49 17.39 -10.81
N ARG A 347 6.92 18.57 -10.47
CA ARG A 347 5.79 19.16 -11.22
C ARG A 347 6.12 19.38 -12.69
N ASP A 348 7.38 19.69 -12.96
CA ASP A 348 7.88 19.93 -14.31
C ASP A 348 8.28 18.64 -15.04
N SER A 349 8.15 17.47 -14.40
CA SER A 349 8.38 16.20 -15.06
C SER A 349 7.41 16.00 -16.23
N LYS A 350 7.82 15.21 -17.23
CA LYS A 350 6.95 14.89 -18.37
C LYS A 350 5.66 14.23 -17.87
N TRP A 351 5.76 13.32 -16.89
CA TRP A 351 4.59 12.66 -16.30
C TRP A 351 3.58 13.65 -15.72
N ASN A 352 3.98 14.46 -14.74
CA ASN A 352 3.04 15.36 -14.06
C ASN A 352 2.42 16.38 -15.01
N ARG A 353 3.20 16.98 -15.93
CA ARG A 353 2.64 17.90 -16.92
C ARG A 353 1.63 17.23 -17.85
N THR A 354 1.89 15.99 -18.27
CA THR A 354 0.99 15.24 -19.14
C THR A 354 -0.34 14.94 -18.45
N ILE A 355 -0.32 14.55 -17.17
CA ILE A 355 -1.54 14.11 -16.47
C ILE A 355 -2.26 15.23 -15.69
N GLN A 356 -1.65 16.40 -15.50
CA GLN A 356 -2.20 17.49 -14.68
C GLN A 356 -3.65 17.88 -15.05
N PRO A 357 -4.02 18.04 -16.33
CA PRO A 357 -5.41 18.39 -16.67
C PRO A 357 -6.42 17.36 -16.16
N PHE A 358 -6.01 16.09 -16.09
CA PHE A 358 -6.83 15.02 -15.55
C PHE A 358 -6.78 14.96 -14.02
N LEU A 359 -5.65 15.29 -13.38
CA LEU A 359 -5.58 15.42 -11.91
C LEU A 359 -6.55 16.49 -11.40
N ASP A 360 -6.63 17.65 -12.07
CA ASP A 360 -7.59 18.71 -11.74
C ASP A 360 -9.03 18.18 -11.80
N LYS A 361 -9.33 17.38 -12.82
CA LYS A 361 -10.62 16.71 -13.00
C LYS A 361 -10.90 15.70 -11.89
N LYS A 362 -9.92 14.88 -11.50
CA LYS A 362 -10.04 13.91 -10.39
C LYS A 362 -10.35 14.61 -9.08
N LYS A 363 -9.66 15.72 -8.78
CA LYS A 363 -9.90 16.53 -7.58
C LYS A 363 -11.31 17.12 -7.59
N ARG A 364 -11.72 17.72 -8.71
CA ARG A 364 -13.05 18.31 -8.88
C ARG A 364 -14.18 17.31 -8.64
N TYR A 365 -14.04 16.06 -9.11
CA TYR A 365 -15.09 15.05 -9.00
C TYR A 365 -14.88 14.01 -7.89
N ARG A 366 -13.86 14.17 -7.04
CA ARG A 366 -13.52 13.23 -5.94
C ARG A 366 -13.40 11.77 -6.43
N LEU A 367 -12.73 11.57 -7.57
CA LEU A 367 -12.64 10.25 -8.22
C LEU A 367 -11.79 9.23 -7.44
N ASP A 368 -10.90 9.70 -6.58
CA ASP A 368 -10.14 8.86 -5.65
C ASP A 368 -10.75 8.93 -4.25
N ALA A 369 -10.46 7.94 -3.41
CA ALA A 369 -10.78 8.01 -1.97
C ALA A 369 -9.65 8.54 -1.12
N TRP A 370 -8.42 8.36 -1.57
CA TRP A 370 -7.25 8.75 -0.82
C TRP A 370 -6.86 10.19 -1.14
N GLY A 371 -6.45 10.95 -0.13
CA GLY A 371 -6.08 12.36 -0.32
C GLY A 371 -7.23 13.26 -0.77
N VAL A 372 -8.48 12.88 -0.50
CA VAL A 372 -9.65 13.61 -0.97
C VAL A 372 -9.75 15.02 -0.39
N HIS A 373 -10.04 15.97 -1.27
CA HIS A 373 -10.37 17.36 -0.93
C HIS A 373 -11.88 17.58 -0.97
N HIS A 374 -12.34 18.66 -0.33
CA HIS A 374 -13.72 19.13 -0.45
C HIS A 374 -14.06 19.45 -1.91
N SER A 375 -15.25 19.01 -2.34
CA SER A 375 -15.77 19.34 -3.66
C SER A 375 -17.26 19.66 -3.55
N PRO A 376 -17.64 20.95 -3.60
CA PRO A 376 -19.03 21.36 -3.53
C PRO A 376 -19.90 20.72 -4.62
N GLU A 377 -19.34 20.49 -5.82
CA GLU A 377 -20.06 19.89 -6.94
C GLU A 377 -20.35 18.41 -6.69
N ALA A 378 -19.34 17.63 -6.28
CA ALA A 378 -19.52 16.21 -5.98
C ALA A 378 -20.40 16.01 -4.74
N GLU A 379 -20.22 16.83 -3.71
CA GLU A 379 -21.03 16.81 -2.48
C GLU A 379 -22.49 17.16 -2.76
N ALA A 380 -22.78 18.18 -3.58
CA ALA A 380 -24.15 18.53 -3.96
C ALA A 380 -24.86 17.40 -4.75
N ALA A 381 -24.12 16.59 -5.50
CA ALA A 381 -24.66 15.44 -6.20
C ALA A 381 -24.91 14.25 -5.26
N LEU A 382 -24.04 14.02 -4.26
CA LEU A 382 -24.07 12.86 -3.39
C LEU A 382 -24.96 13.03 -2.15
N ASN A 383 -24.86 14.18 -1.47
CA ASN A 383 -25.47 14.39 -0.16
C ASN A 383 -26.99 14.14 -0.14
N PRO A 384 -27.79 14.61 -1.14
CA PRO A 384 -29.22 14.34 -1.14
C PRO A 384 -29.57 12.84 -1.18
N LEU A 385 -28.73 12.03 -1.85
CA LEU A 385 -28.91 10.59 -1.90
C LEU A 385 -28.56 9.94 -0.56
N VAL A 386 -27.46 10.36 0.07
CA VAL A 386 -27.04 9.86 1.39
C VAL A 386 -28.08 10.21 2.45
N GLU A 387 -28.54 11.46 2.50
CA GLU A 387 -29.59 11.90 3.42
C GLU A 387 -30.90 11.12 3.24
N TRP A 388 -31.27 10.84 1.98
CA TRP A 388 -32.44 10.03 1.69
C TRP A 388 -32.26 8.59 2.19
N ILE A 389 -31.10 7.96 1.96
CA ILE A 389 -30.78 6.61 2.44
C ILE A 389 -30.84 6.57 3.97
N ASP A 390 -30.16 7.50 4.66
CA ASP A 390 -30.12 7.54 6.12
C ASP A 390 -31.52 7.75 6.72
N LYS A 391 -32.41 8.48 6.03
CA LYS A 391 -33.81 8.67 6.42
C LYS A 391 -34.63 7.38 6.29
N ILE A 392 -34.48 6.62 5.21
CA ILE A 392 -35.33 5.45 4.94
C ILE A 392 -34.76 4.14 5.48
N CYS A 393 -33.44 4.09 5.69
CA CYS A 393 -32.69 2.94 6.17
C CYS A 393 -31.61 3.40 7.18
N PRO A 394 -31.99 3.78 8.42
CA PRO A 394 -31.04 4.26 9.42
C PRO A 394 -29.94 3.26 9.81
N THR A 395 -30.13 1.97 9.50
CA THR A 395 -29.15 0.90 9.73
C THR A 395 -28.12 0.79 8.60
N ALA A 396 -28.21 1.59 7.53
CA ALA A 396 -27.23 1.60 6.45
C ALA A 396 -25.83 1.98 6.94
N LYS A 397 -25.73 2.84 7.97
CA LYS A 397 -24.48 3.20 8.65
C LYS A 397 -23.81 2.04 9.40
N ASP A 398 -24.55 0.96 9.66
CA ASP A 398 -24.03 -0.24 10.35
C ASP A 398 -23.47 -1.26 9.34
N ALA A 399 -23.50 -0.96 8.04
CA ALA A 399 -22.95 -1.83 7.00
C ALA A 399 -21.43 -1.97 7.15
N TYR A 400 -20.95 -3.21 7.08
CA TYR A 400 -19.52 -3.50 7.10
C TYR A 400 -18.85 -3.02 5.80
N PRO A 401 -17.68 -2.36 5.85
CA PRO A 401 -16.75 -2.22 6.99
C PRO A 401 -17.25 -1.26 8.09
N GLY A 402 -17.19 -1.70 9.36
CA GLY A 402 -17.80 -0.96 10.49
C GLY A 402 -17.34 0.50 10.70
N PRO A 403 -16.09 0.88 10.35
CA PRO A 403 -15.67 2.29 10.41
C PRO A 403 -16.26 3.20 9.32
N TRP A 404 -16.98 2.65 8.33
CA TRP A 404 -17.51 3.43 7.20
C TRP A 404 -18.93 3.92 7.48
N GLN A 405 -19.16 5.21 7.25
CA GLN A 405 -20.51 5.78 7.26
C GLN A 405 -21.21 5.55 5.92
N THR A 406 -22.53 5.74 5.87
CA THR A 406 -23.35 5.62 4.65
C THR A 406 -22.74 6.39 3.46
N GLU A 407 -22.28 7.63 3.68
CA GLU A 407 -21.64 8.44 2.64
C GLU A 407 -20.47 7.71 1.97
N ARG A 408 -19.58 7.08 2.77
CA ARG A 408 -18.39 6.39 2.23
C ARG A 408 -18.79 5.18 1.40
N HIS A 409 -19.78 4.41 1.83
CA HIS A 409 -20.30 3.27 1.07
C HIS A 409 -20.85 3.71 -0.30
N VAL A 410 -21.66 4.75 -0.34
CA VAL A 410 -22.27 5.26 -1.58
C VAL A 410 -21.21 5.91 -2.47
N MET A 411 -20.34 6.74 -1.91
CA MET A 411 -19.23 7.39 -2.61
C MET A 411 -18.32 6.35 -3.26
N ARG A 412 -17.96 5.28 -2.52
CA ARG A 412 -17.10 4.21 -3.04
C ARG A 412 -17.75 3.55 -4.25
N ALA A 413 -18.97 3.05 -4.09
CA ALA A 413 -19.65 2.31 -5.15
C ALA A 413 -19.89 3.15 -6.41
N VAL A 414 -20.33 4.40 -6.25
CA VAL A 414 -20.77 5.23 -7.38
C VAL A 414 -19.62 6.03 -7.98
N ILE A 415 -18.93 6.84 -7.18
CA ILE A 415 -17.96 7.82 -7.69
C ILE A 415 -16.59 7.16 -7.88
N GLN A 416 -16.11 6.46 -6.86
CA GLN A 416 -14.73 5.99 -6.81
C GLN A 416 -14.51 4.62 -7.45
N THR A 417 -15.59 3.88 -7.74
CA THR A 417 -15.55 2.61 -8.47
C THR A 417 -16.17 2.74 -9.86
N TRP A 418 -17.48 2.99 -9.95
CA TRP A 418 -18.15 2.98 -11.25
C TRP A 418 -17.79 4.18 -12.14
N LEU A 419 -17.92 5.41 -11.62
CA LEU A 419 -17.67 6.64 -12.39
C LEU A 419 -16.19 6.81 -12.72
N SER A 420 -15.30 6.61 -11.75
CA SER A 420 -13.85 6.67 -11.95
C SER A 420 -13.39 5.74 -13.09
N ALA A 421 -13.92 4.51 -13.14
CA ALA A 421 -13.65 3.56 -14.20
C ALA A 421 -14.00 4.10 -15.60
N GLN A 422 -15.09 4.88 -15.73
CA GLN A 422 -15.52 5.44 -17.02
C GLN A 422 -14.52 6.44 -17.60
N PHE A 423 -13.66 7.01 -16.77
CA PHE A 423 -12.64 7.95 -17.22
C PHE A 423 -11.30 7.30 -17.58
N SER A 424 -11.15 5.97 -17.47
CA SER A 424 -9.88 5.28 -17.77
C SER A 424 -9.42 5.51 -19.21
N ASP A 425 -10.35 5.43 -20.18
CA ASP A 425 -10.06 5.70 -21.60
C ASP A 425 -9.75 7.18 -21.86
N GLU A 426 -10.41 8.10 -21.16
CA GLU A 426 -10.11 9.53 -21.28
C GLU A 426 -8.71 9.86 -20.75
N PHE A 427 -8.33 9.28 -19.61
CA PHE A 427 -6.99 9.42 -19.06
C PHE A 427 -5.93 8.88 -20.03
N ALA A 428 -6.15 7.68 -20.59
CA ALA A 428 -5.21 7.05 -21.51
C ALA A 428 -5.02 7.84 -22.82
N LYS A 429 -6.03 8.58 -23.29
CA LYS A 429 -5.91 9.43 -24.48
C LYS A 429 -4.89 10.57 -24.34
N GLN A 430 -4.50 10.94 -23.13
CA GLN A 430 -3.42 11.90 -22.91
C GLN A 430 -2.06 11.40 -23.46
N PHE A 431 -1.95 10.10 -23.72
CA PHE A 431 -0.75 9.44 -24.26
C PHE A 431 -0.90 9.08 -25.75
N GLU A 432 -2.04 9.40 -26.38
CA GLU A 432 -2.31 9.04 -27.77
C GLU A 432 -1.29 9.69 -28.72
N GLY A 433 -0.76 8.90 -29.65
CA GLY A 433 0.20 9.35 -30.65
C GLY A 433 1.65 9.43 -30.19
N MET A 434 1.94 9.27 -28.89
CA MET A 434 3.32 9.31 -28.38
C MET A 434 4.18 8.18 -28.95
N ASP A 435 5.44 8.48 -29.26
CA ASP A 435 6.42 7.49 -29.69
C ASP A 435 7.16 6.82 -28.51
N PHE A 436 8.08 5.90 -28.81
CA PHE A 436 8.84 5.19 -27.77
C PHE A 436 9.74 6.12 -26.95
N GLN A 437 10.27 7.20 -27.54
CA GLN A 437 11.12 8.14 -26.82
C GLN A 437 10.28 8.93 -25.82
N GLU A 438 9.12 9.44 -26.23
CA GLU A 438 8.23 10.17 -25.32
C GLU A 438 7.70 9.29 -24.18
N LEU A 439 7.41 8.01 -24.46
CA LEU A 439 7.01 7.04 -23.45
C LEU A 439 8.15 6.70 -22.48
N ASP A 440 9.39 6.63 -22.97
CA ASP A 440 10.58 6.46 -22.12
C ASP A 440 10.76 7.66 -21.19
N GLU A 441 10.65 8.88 -21.71
CA GLU A 441 10.73 10.13 -20.93
C GLU A 441 9.62 10.22 -19.86
N LEU A 442 8.42 9.73 -20.18
CA LEU A 442 7.33 9.61 -19.20
C LEU A 442 7.68 8.66 -18.06
N ALA A 443 8.13 7.44 -18.38
CA ALA A 443 8.55 6.47 -17.36
C ALA A 443 9.76 6.98 -16.56
N HIS A 444 10.71 7.64 -17.21
CA HIS A 444 11.92 8.19 -16.60
C HIS A 444 11.62 9.33 -15.61
N SER A 445 10.40 9.91 -15.64
CA SER A 445 9.98 10.89 -14.63
C SER A 445 10.01 10.32 -13.19
N PHE A 446 9.96 9.00 -13.03
CA PHE A 446 10.10 8.30 -11.74
C PHE A 446 11.54 7.85 -11.43
N HIS A 447 12.49 8.08 -12.33
CA HIS A 447 13.90 7.82 -12.08
C HIS A 447 14.41 8.70 -10.93
N PHE A 448 15.32 8.18 -10.11
CA PHE A 448 15.83 8.86 -8.91
C PHE A 448 16.27 10.31 -9.18
N ASP A 449 16.97 10.54 -10.30
CA ASP A 449 17.52 11.85 -10.67
C ASP A 449 16.46 12.89 -11.09
N GLU A 450 15.24 12.46 -11.44
CA GLU A 450 14.10 13.33 -11.81
C GLU A 450 13.14 13.57 -10.64
N CYS A 451 13.28 12.79 -9.56
CA CYS A 451 12.45 12.89 -8.38
C CYS A 451 13.01 13.90 -7.36
N VAL A 452 12.10 14.58 -6.68
CA VAL A 452 12.37 15.52 -5.59
C VAL A 452 12.24 14.79 -4.27
N GLN A 453 13.15 15.06 -3.35
CA GLN A 453 13.10 14.50 -1.99
C GLN A 453 12.17 15.33 -1.11
N ARG A 454 11.36 14.65 -0.29
CA ARG A 454 10.62 15.28 0.79
C ARG A 454 11.49 15.37 2.05
N GLU A 455 12.36 16.37 2.10
CA GLU A 455 13.41 16.49 3.13
C GLU A 455 12.88 16.38 4.57
N GLY A 456 11.77 17.04 4.89
CA GLY A 456 11.17 16.99 6.23
C GLY A 456 10.73 15.58 6.63
N LEU A 457 10.16 14.82 5.70
CA LEU A 457 9.78 13.42 5.93
C LEU A 457 11.04 12.57 6.12
N ASN A 458 11.98 12.65 5.17
CA ASN A 458 13.18 11.82 5.16
C ASN A 458 14.04 12.04 6.42
N LYS A 459 14.12 13.29 6.89
CA LYS A 459 14.79 13.63 8.14
C LYS A 459 14.14 12.91 9.33
N ILE A 460 12.83 13.06 9.50
CA ILE A 460 12.08 12.45 10.60
C ILE A 460 12.23 10.93 10.57
N LEU A 461 12.09 10.28 9.41
CA LEU A 461 12.29 8.83 9.30
C LEU A 461 13.71 8.41 9.69
N SER A 462 14.73 9.17 9.27
CA SER A 462 16.13 8.86 9.58
C SER A 462 16.47 8.98 11.07
N GLU A 463 15.79 9.87 11.81
CA GLU A 463 15.93 10.04 13.26
C GLU A 463 15.40 8.82 14.04
N HIS A 464 14.49 8.05 13.42
CA HIS A 464 13.87 6.84 13.96
C HIS A 464 14.40 5.54 13.31
N ALA A 465 15.47 5.64 12.53
CA ALA A 465 16.15 4.50 11.94
C ALA A 465 16.76 3.58 13.03
N PRO A 466 16.99 2.29 12.75
CA PRO A 466 17.64 1.38 13.68
C PRO A 466 19.04 1.89 14.02
N GLN A 467 19.41 1.84 15.31
CA GLN A 467 20.75 2.22 15.79
C GLN A 467 21.79 1.14 15.53
#